data_AF-A0A317IXZ2-F1
#
_entry.id   AF-A0A317IXZ2-F1
#
_cell.length_a   1.000
_cell.length_b   1.000
_cell.length_c   1.000
_cell.angle_alpha   90.00
_cell.angle_beta   90.00
_cell.angle_gamma   90.00
#
_symmetry.space_group_name_H-M   'P 1'
#
loop_
_entity.id
_entity.type
_entity.pdbx_description
1 polymer ?
#
loop_
_entity_poly.entity_id
_entity_poly.type
_entity_poly.pdbx_seq_one_letter_code
_entity_poly.pdbx_strand_id
1 'polypeptide(L)'
;MSKSAKITMGILSFIPAVLIVIYFIVLFATIFDTIGHHHQYDDDFEHFSKFFWVFGIAIILSVITLALMIYFIIQVVNNKQLEGTERLMWVLLFIFVGAVSFPLYWYMKVWKIPKEPSLV
;
A
#
# COMPACT_ATOMS: atom_id res chain seq x y z
N MET A 1 19.36 7.81 -10.42
CA MET A 1 19.10 7.47 -8.99
C MET A 1 20.22 6.58 -8.46
N SER A 2 20.64 6.79 -7.21
CA SER A 2 21.60 5.90 -6.53
C SER A 2 20.96 4.55 -6.20
N LYS A 3 21.78 3.51 -6.02
CA LYS A 3 21.30 2.15 -5.67
C LYS A 3 20.50 2.14 -4.37
N SER A 4 20.94 2.92 -3.38
CA SER A 4 20.24 3.08 -2.10
C SER A 4 18.82 3.64 -2.29
N ALA A 5 18.67 4.71 -3.08
CA ALA A 5 17.36 5.31 -3.35
C ALA A 5 16.39 4.34 -4.04
N LYS A 6 16.89 3.47 -4.93
CA LYS A 6 16.07 2.42 -5.56
C LYS A 6 15.60 1.40 -4.51
N ILE A 7 16.44 0.99 -3.58
CA ILE A 7 16.09 0.02 -2.53
C ILE A 7 15.04 0.63 -1.58
N THR A 8 15.24 1.89 -1.16
CA THR A 8 14.28 2.59 -0.29
C THR A 8 12.91 2.68 -0.95
N MET A 9 12.82 3.05 -2.23
CA MET A 9 11.55 3.04 -2.96
C MET A 9 10.92 1.65 -3.02
N GLY A 10 11.74 0.60 -3.16
CA GLY A 10 11.28 -0.78 -3.14
C GLY A 10 10.59 -1.10 -1.83
N ILE A 11 11.25 -0.83 -0.70
CA ILE A 11 10.66 -1.05 0.63
C ILE A 11 9.35 -0.26 0.79
N LEU A 12 9.34 1.03 0.44
CA LEU A 12 8.15 1.89 0.52
C LEU A 12 7.00 1.35 -0.32
N SER A 13 7.28 0.71 -1.47
CA SER A 13 6.26 0.18 -2.37
C SER A 13 5.47 -1.00 -1.77
N PHE A 14 6.09 -1.78 -0.89
CA PHE A 14 5.42 -2.92 -0.24
C PHE A 14 4.64 -2.53 1.01
N ILE A 15 4.88 -1.34 1.58
CA ILE A 15 4.23 -0.88 2.81
C ILE A 15 2.69 -1.00 2.71
N PRO A 16 2.00 -0.47 1.67
CA PRO A 16 0.54 -0.55 1.60
C PRO A 16 0.01 -1.99 1.64
N ALA A 17 0.68 -2.91 0.96
CA ALA A 17 0.30 -4.32 0.97
C ALA A 17 0.48 -4.94 2.37
N VAL A 18 1.61 -4.65 3.03
CA VAL A 18 1.87 -5.11 4.40
C VAL A 18 0.84 -4.54 5.38
N LEU A 19 0.49 -3.26 5.27
CA LEU A 19 -0.53 -2.63 6.12
C LEU A 19 -1.91 -3.27 5.92
N ILE A 20 -2.28 -3.60 4.69
CA ILE A 20 -3.53 -4.34 4.41
C ILE A 20 -3.51 -5.71 5.09
N VAL A 21 -2.41 -6.46 4.98
CA VAL A 21 -2.28 -7.78 5.62
C VAL A 21 -2.39 -7.67 7.15
N ILE A 22 -1.69 -6.70 7.75
CA ILE A 22 -1.76 -6.43 9.19
C ILE A 22 -3.20 -6.09 9.60
N TYR A 23 -3.88 -5.22 8.83
CA TYR A 23 -5.26 -4.86 9.09
C TYR A 23 -6.18 -6.07 9.08
N PHE A 24 -6.06 -6.95 8.08
CA PHE A 24 -6.87 -8.18 8.03
C PHE A 24 -6.58 -9.10 9.20
N ILE A 25 -5.31 -9.26 9.61
CA ILE A 25 -4.96 -10.08 10.79
C ILE A 25 -5.66 -9.53 12.03
N VAL A 26 -5.59 -8.21 12.27
CA VAL A 26 -6.24 -7.57 13.42
C VAL A 26 -7.76 -7.72 13.35
N LEU A 27 -8.36 -7.43 12.18
CA LEU A 27 -9.79 -7.55 11.94
C LEU A 27 -10.29 -8.98 12.24
N PHE A 28 -9.65 -9.99 11.66
CA PHE A 28 -10.02 -11.38 11.88
C PHE A 28 -9.83 -11.79 13.34
N ALA A 29 -8.72 -11.40 13.98
CA ALA A 29 -8.52 -11.66 15.40
C ALA A 29 -9.67 -11.10 16.26
N THR A 30 -10.11 -9.86 15.99
CA THR A 30 -11.24 -9.24 16.70
C THR A 30 -12.58 -9.95 16.42
N ILE A 31 -12.81 -10.38 15.17
CA ILE A 31 -14.03 -11.12 14.81
C ILE A 31 -14.06 -12.49 15.50
N PHE A 32 -12.96 -13.26 15.45
CA PHE A 32 -12.89 -14.57 16.08
C PHE A 32 -13.01 -14.49 17.61
N ASP A 33 -12.40 -13.47 18.23
CA ASP A 33 -12.58 -13.19 19.67
C ASP A 33 -14.06 -12.94 20.00
N THR A 34 -14.75 -12.13 19.20
CA THR A 34 -16.16 -11.80 19.43
C THR A 34 -17.09 -13.00 19.27
N ILE A 35 -16.90 -13.81 18.22
CA ILE A 35 -17.75 -14.99 17.95
C ILE A 35 -17.51 -16.11 18.97
N GLY A 36 -16.27 -16.29 19.43
CA GLY A 36 -15.88 -17.38 20.34
C GLY A 36 -16.43 -17.26 21.76
N HIS A 37 -16.85 -16.07 22.20
CA HIS A 37 -17.24 -15.78 23.58
C HIS A 37 -18.76 -15.63 23.80
N HIS A 38 -19.60 -16.10 22.88
CA HIS A 38 -21.08 -15.99 22.88
C HIS A 38 -21.84 -16.64 24.07
N HIS A 39 -21.18 -16.94 25.20
CA HIS A 39 -21.77 -17.62 26.36
C HIS A 39 -21.66 -16.85 27.68
N GLN A 40 -21.16 -15.62 27.70
CA GLN A 40 -21.19 -14.76 28.89
C GLN A 40 -21.94 -13.46 28.62
N TYR A 41 -22.74 -13.03 29.60
CA TYR A 41 -23.56 -11.83 29.63
C TYR A 41 -22.90 -10.66 28.86
N ASP A 42 -23.39 -10.39 27.65
CA ASP A 42 -22.75 -9.48 26.69
C ASP A 42 -22.86 -8.02 27.16
N ASP A 43 -21.72 -7.36 27.38
CA ASP A 43 -21.66 -5.90 27.43
C ASP A 43 -21.54 -5.40 25.98
N ASP A 44 -22.68 -5.08 25.36
CA ASP A 44 -22.78 -4.55 23.99
C ASP A 44 -21.79 -3.39 23.74
N PHE A 45 -21.47 -2.62 24.80
CA PHE A 45 -20.53 -1.52 24.73
C PHE A 45 -19.08 -1.99 24.49
N GLU A 46 -18.66 -3.11 25.08
CA GLU A 46 -17.31 -3.63 24.91
C GLU A 46 -17.08 -4.06 23.45
N HIS A 47 -18.02 -4.79 22.85
CA HIS A 47 -17.94 -5.20 21.45
C HIS A 47 -17.91 -4.00 20.49
N PHE A 48 -18.77 -3.00 20.73
CA PHE A 48 -18.79 -1.78 19.95
C PHE A 48 -17.44 -1.03 20.02
N SER A 49 -16.83 -0.96 21.20
CA SER A 49 -15.53 -0.29 21.40
C SER A 49 -14.38 -0.96 20.64
N LYS A 50 -14.35 -2.31 20.61
CA LYS A 50 -13.35 -3.09 19.86
C LYS A 50 -13.45 -2.82 18.36
N PHE A 51 -14.67 -2.81 17.81
CA PHE A 51 -14.89 -2.45 16.41
C PHE A 51 -14.47 -1.02 16.10
N PHE A 52 -14.81 -0.06 16.98
CA PHE A 52 -14.40 1.34 16.81
C PHE A 52 -12.88 1.50 16.75
N TRP A 53 -12.13 0.74 17.57
CA TRP A 53 -10.67 0.73 17.53
C TRP A 53 -10.11 0.22 16.19
N VAL A 54 -10.68 -0.87 15.66
CA VAL A 54 -10.30 -1.42 14.34
C VAL A 54 -10.55 -0.39 13.23
N PHE A 55 -11.67 0.34 13.28
CA PHE A 55 -11.93 1.45 12.35
C PHE A 55 -10.91 2.59 12.51
N GLY A 56 -10.53 2.95 13.73
CA GLY A 56 -9.48 3.94 13.98
C GLY A 56 -8.14 3.56 13.35
N ILE A 57 -7.75 2.28 13.47
CA ILE A 57 -6.57 1.74 12.79
C ILE A 57 -6.73 1.86 11.27
N ALA A 58 -7.88 1.47 10.71
CA ALA A 58 -8.12 1.57 9.26
C ALA A 58 -7.91 2.99 8.72
N ILE A 59 -8.39 4.01 9.44
CA ILE A 59 -8.21 5.41 9.08
C ILE A 59 -6.72 5.76 9.03
N ILE A 60 -5.95 5.43 10.07
CA ILE A 60 -4.51 5.70 10.13
C ILE A 60 -3.77 5.03 8.96
N LEU A 61 -4.08 3.76 8.70
CA LEU A 61 -3.46 2.99 7.61
C LEU A 61 -3.82 3.56 6.23
N SER A 62 -5.05 4.03 6.05
CA SER A 62 -5.49 4.69 4.82
C SER A 62 -4.76 6.01 4.57
N VAL A 63 -4.52 6.81 5.62
CA VAL A 63 -3.76 8.07 5.50
C VAL A 63 -2.31 7.80 5.10
N ILE A 64 -1.67 6.78 5.68
CA ILE A 64 -0.31 6.37 5.30
C ILE A 64 -0.28 5.92 3.84
N THR A 65 -1.25 5.09 3.44
CA THR A 65 -1.38 4.60 2.06
C THR A 65 -1.61 5.75 1.08
N LEU A 66 -2.43 6.73 1.45
CA LEU A 66 -2.70 7.92 0.64
C LEU A 66 -1.43 8.77 0.47
N ALA A 67 -0.66 8.98 1.53
CA ALA A 67 0.61 9.69 1.45
C ALA A 67 1.61 8.99 0.52
N LEU A 68 1.70 7.66 0.59
CA LEU A 68 2.52 6.87 -0.33
C LEU A 68 2.00 6.94 -1.78
N MET A 69 0.68 6.91 -1.97
CA MET A 69 0.08 7.05 -3.30
C MET A 69 0.47 8.38 -3.95
N ILE A 70 0.35 9.48 -3.21
CA ILE A 70 0.77 10.81 -3.66
C ILE A 70 2.27 10.80 -4.00
N TYR A 71 3.11 10.24 -3.13
CA TYR A 71 4.54 10.11 -3.39
C TYR A 71 4.84 9.37 -4.71
N PHE A 72 4.19 8.24 -4.97
CA PHE A 72 4.39 7.46 -6.20
C PHE A 72 3.83 8.17 -7.45
N ILE A 73 2.71 8.89 -7.34
CA ILE A 73 2.19 9.73 -8.43
C ILE A 73 3.21 10.80 -8.80
N ILE A 74 3.78 11.51 -7.82
CA ILE A 74 4.82 12.53 -8.06
C ILE A 74 6.03 11.90 -8.77
N GLN A 75 6.44 10.68 -8.39
CA GLN A 75 7.53 9.97 -9.05
C GLN A 75 7.22 9.65 -10.52
N VAL A 76 6.02 9.15 -10.80
CA VAL A 76 5.58 8.87 -12.17
C VAL A 76 5.52 10.13 -13.02
N VAL A 77 4.92 11.20 -12.50
CA VAL A 77 4.75 12.46 -13.25
C VAL A 77 6.09 13.11 -13.58
N ASN A 78 7.07 13.00 -12.67
CA ASN A 78 8.40 13.54 -12.88
C ASN A 78 9.33 12.61 -13.68
N ASN A 79 8.90 11.39 -14.00
CA ASN A 79 9.70 10.47 -14.79
C ASN A 79 9.63 10.81 -16.29
N LYS A 80 10.67 11.49 -16.79
CA LYS A 80 10.79 11.92 -18.19
C LYS A 80 10.91 10.76 -19.20
N GLN A 81 11.18 9.54 -18.75
CA GLN A 81 11.25 8.35 -19.62
C GLN A 81 9.86 7.79 -19.96
N LEU A 82 8.81 8.23 -19.26
CA LEU A 82 7.44 7.79 -19.51
C LEU A 82 6.74 8.75 -20.46
N GLU A 83 6.21 8.19 -21.55
CA GLU A 83 5.31 8.87 -22.47
C GLU A 83 3.99 9.26 -21.77
N GLY A 84 3.27 10.23 -22.33
CA GLY A 84 2.05 10.78 -21.71
C GLY A 84 0.98 9.73 -21.39
N THR A 85 0.70 8.83 -22.34
CA THR A 85 -0.27 7.75 -22.17
C THR A 85 0.16 6.76 -21.08
N GLU A 86 1.43 6.32 -21.11
CA GLU A 86 1.95 5.39 -20.11
C GLU A 86 1.95 6.01 -18.70
N ARG A 87 2.31 7.28 -18.59
CA ARG A 87 2.27 8.03 -17.34
C ARG A 87 0.86 8.07 -16.76
N LEU A 88 -0.14 8.37 -17.59
CA LEU A 88 -1.54 8.37 -17.18
C LEU A 88 -1.98 6.99 -16.71
N MET A 89 -1.62 5.92 -17.42
CA MET A 89 -1.92 4.55 -17.00
C MET A 89 -1.39 4.24 -15.60
N TRP A 90 -0.15 4.62 -15.29
CA TRP A 90 0.41 4.38 -13.96
C TRP A 90 -0.33 5.14 -12.85
N VAL A 91 -0.72 6.40 -13.11
CA VAL A 91 -1.53 7.16 -12.15
C VAL A 91 -2.87 6.47 -11.90
N LEU A 92 -3.54 6.00 -12.95
CA LEU A 92 -4.79 5.24 -12.83
C LEU A 92 -4.59 3.93 -12.06
N LEU A 93 -3.51 3.19 -12.33
CA LEU A 93 -3.17 1.97 -11.61
C LEU A 93 -2.95 2.24 -10.11
N PHE A 94 -2.29 3.33 -9.74
CA PHE A 94 -2.12 3.67 -8.32
C PHE A 94 -3.44 3.98 -7.61
N ILE A 95 -4.38 4.63 -8.29
CA ILE A 95 -5.68 5.00 -7.71
C ILE A 95 -6.62 3.80 -7.61
N PHE A 96 -6.74 3.00 -8.68
CA PHE A 96 -7.75 1.95 -8.76
C PHE A 96 -7.26 0.57 -8.32
N VAL A 97 -5.99 0.26 -8.58
CA VAL A 97 -5.40 -1.06 -8.25
C VAL A 97 -4.58 -0.97 -6.95
N GLY A 98 -4.12 0.23 -6.57
CA GLY A 98 -3.61 0.51 -5.23
C GLY A 98 -2.35 -0.27 -4.87
N ALA A 99 -2.42 -1.02 -3.78
CA ALA A 99 -1.27 -1.65 -3.11
C ALA A 99 -0.39 -2.53 -4.01
N VAL A 100 -0.95 -3.12 -5.07
CA VAL A 100 -0.21 -3.97 -6.02
C VAL A 100 0.54 -3.13 -7.07
N SER A 101 0.02 -1.96 -7.41
CA SER A 101 0.58 -1.10 -8.45
C SER A 101 1.92 -0.50 -8.05
N PHE A 102 2.12 -0.17 -6.77
CA PHE A 102 3.37 0.41 -6.28
C PHE A 102 4.58 -0.50 -6.48
N PRO A 103 4.59 -1.77 -6.01
CA PRO A 103 5.75 -2.64 -6.21
C PRO A 103 5.95 -3.00 -7.68
N LEU A 104 4.86 -3.08 -8.46
CA LEU A 104 4.94 -3.32 -9.89
C LEU A 104 5.64 -2.15 -10.61
N TYR A 105 5.26 -0.91 -10.30
CA TYR A 105 5.91 0.29 -10.83
C TYR A 105 7.39 0.33 -10.47
N TRP A 106 7.71 0.11 -9.20
CA TRP A 106 9.09 0.09 -8.73
C TRP A 106 9.91 -0.95 -9.50
N TYR A 107 9.42 -2.18 -9.61
CA TYR A 107 10.15 -3.26 -10.28
C TYR A 107 10.36 -2.97 -11.78
N MET A 108 9.30 -2.55 -12.48
CA MET A 108 9.34 -2.38 -13.94
C MET A 108 10.07 -1.10 -14.36
N LYS A 109 9.86 0.01 -13.65
CA LYS A 109 10.31 1.34 -14.11
C LYS A 109 11.48 1.92 -13.32
N VAL A 110 11.72 1.46 -12.09
CA VAL A 110 12.82 1.98 -11.26
C VAL A 110 13.97 0.97 -11.19
N TRP A 111 13.65 -0.31 -10.99
CA TRP A 111 14.63 -1.38 -10.85
C TRP A 111 15.17 -1.84 -12.21
N LYS A 112 14.28 -2.30 -13.12
CA LYS A 112 14.61 -2.84 -14.45
C LYS A 112 14.82 -1.80 -15.54
N ILE A 113 15.48 -0.67 -15.26
CA ILE A 113 15.94 0.18 -16.37
C ILE A 113 17.05 -0.59 -17.09
N PRO A 114 16.86 -1.00 -18.37
CA PRO A 114 17.94 -1.62 -19.13
C PRO A 114 19.05 -0.59 -19.23
N LYS A 115 20.26 -0.92 -18.79
CA LYS A 115 21.44 -0.27 -19.36
C LYS A 115 21.41 -0.67 -20.83
N GLU A 116 21.31 0.28 -21.76
CA GLU A 116 21.58 -0.05 -23.16
C GLU A 116 22.87 -0.88 -23.22
N PRO A 117 22.91 -1.96 -24.03
CA PRO A 117 24.18 -2.55 -24.37
C PRO A 117 24.98 -1.43 -25.05
N SER A 118 26.11 -1.04 -24.45
CA SER A 118 27.07 -0.18 -25.10
C SER A 118 27.34 -0.80 -26.47
N LEU A 119 26.84 -0.18 -27.53
CA LEU A 119 27.14 -0.54 -28.90
C LEU A 119 28.66 -0.35 -29.06
N VAL A 120 29.37 -1.48 -29.05
CA VAL A 120 30.77 -1.64 -29.49
C VAL A 120 30.71 -2.31 -30.84
#